data_AF-A0A6N3EFZ5-F1
#
_entry.id   AF-A0A6N3EFZ5-F1
#
_cell.length_a   1.000
_cell.length_b   1.000
_cell.length_c   1.000
_cell.angle_alpha   90.00
_cell.angle_beta   90.00
_cell.angle_gamma   90.00
#
_symmetry.space_group_name_H-M   'P 1'
#
loop_
_entity.id
_entity.type
_entity.pdbx_description
1 polymer ?
#
loop_
_entity_poly.entity_id
_entity_poly.type
_entity_poly.pdbx_seq_one_letter_code
_entity_poly.pdbx_strand_id
1 'polypeptide(L)'
;MECSQNSNINSDLEDEISYLIELHQEGEYWDFKRQWYDSSKSADLLHDIICMANNLANHDAYIIIGVDDANFSLYDVVADQNRINTQKIVDFLKDKKFAGDI
;
A
#
# COMPACT_ATOMS: atom_id res chain seq x y z
N MET A 1 -38.83 -13.56 -0.66
CA MET A 1 -38.26 -12.66 -1.67
C MET A 1 -36.77 -12.91 -1.62
N GLU A 2 -36.22 -13.45 -2.70
CA GLU A 2 -34.90 -14.07 -2.69
C GLU A 2 -33.78 -13.07 -2.41
N CYS A 3 -32.80 -13.59 -1.66
CA CYS A 3 -31.51 -13.02 -1.40
C CYS A 3 -30.77 -12.72 -2.72
N SER A 4 -30.09 -11.59 -2.78
CA SER A 4 -28.99 -11.38 -3.72
C SER A 4 -27.98 -10.45 -3.06
N GLN A 5 -27.16 -11.00 -2.15
CA GLN A 5 -25.83 -10.46 -1.93
C GLN A 5 -24.95 -10.94 -3.07
N ASN A 6 -24.79 -10.09 -4.08
CA ASN A 6 -23.67 -10.18 -5.00
C ASN A 6 -22.66 -9.13 -4.55
N SER A 7 -21.85 -9.45 -3.54
CA SER A 7 -20.66 -8.66 -3.22
C SER A 7 -19.61 -8.93 -4.32
N ASN A 8 -19.42 -7.97 -5.20
CA ASN A 8 -18.28 -7.95 -6.10
C ASN A 8 -17.06 -7.53 -5.25
N ILE A 9 -16.23 -8.50 -4.86
CA ILE A 9 -15.02 -8.27 -4.04
C ILE A 9 -14.13 -7.13 -4.59
N ASN A 10 -14.20 -6.85 -5.90
CA ASN A 10 -13.42 -5.79 -6.56
C ASN A 10 -13.98 -4.37 -6.32
N SER A 11 -15.30 -4.19 -6.16
CA SER A 11 -15.86 -2.86 -5.86
C SER A 11 -15.52 -2.41 -4.45
N ASP A 12 -15.46 -3.36 -3.50
CA ASP A 12 -15.27 -3.02 -2.09
C ASP A 12 -13.89 -2.39 -1.83
N LEU A 13 -12.84 -2.89 -2.50
CA LEU A 13 -11.50 -2.31 -2.42
C LEU A 13 -11.40 -0.98 -3.18
N GLU A 14 -11.97 -0.89 -4.39
CA GLU A 14 -11.96 0.37 -5.16
C GLU A 14 -12.68 1.49 -4.41
N ASP A 15 -13.82 1.19 -3.78
CA ASP A 15 -14.58 2.11 -2.95
C ASP A 15 -13.79 2.50 -1.68
N GLU A 16 -13.13 1.54 -1.03
CA GLU A 16 -12.28 1.81 0.13
C GLU A 16 -11.11 2.73 -0.22
N ILE A 17 -10.34 2.41 -1.26
CA ILE A 17 -9.21 3.25 -1.69
C ILE A 17 -9.67 4.64 -2.12
N SER A 18 -10.79 4.73 -2.83
CA SER A 18 -11.37 6.03 -3.22
C SER A 18 -11.76 6.86 -1.99
N TYR A 19 -12.42 6.24 -1.02
CA TYR A 19 -12.77 6.87 0.25
C TYR A 19 -11.53 7.36 1.01
N LEU A 20 -10.46 6.55 1.09
CA LEU A 20 -9.22 6.95 1.76
C LEU A 20 -8.57 8.18 1.12
N ILE A 21 -8.56 8.25 -0.22
CA ILE A 21 -8.03 9.42 -0.95
C ILE A 21 -8.89 10.66 -0.67
N GLU A 22 -10.21 10.52 -0.63
CA GLU A 22 -11.14 11.61 -0.34
C GLU A 22 -11.01 12.17 1.08
N LEU A 23 -10.46 11.41 2.03
CA LEU A 23 -10.19 11.90 3.39
C LEU A 23 -9.11 12.99 3.42
N HIS A 24 -8.26 13.10 2.39
CA HIS A 24 -7.16 14.07 2.32
C HIS A 24 -6.28 14.08 3.59
N GLN A 25 -6.03 12.89 4.14
CA GLN A 25 -5.14 12.67 5.27
C GLN A 25 -4.64 11.22 5.27
N GLU A 26 -3.50 10.98 5.89
CA GLU A 26 -3.00 9.65 6.24
C GLU A 26 -3.57 9.20 7.59
N GLY A 27 -3.50 7.90 7.88
CA GLY A 27 -4.03 7.34 9.11
C GLY A 27 -3.30 6.11 9.59
N GLU A 28 -3.95 5.36 10.49
CA GLU A 28 -3.29 4.29 11.23
C GLU A 28 -2.91 3.07 10.37
N TYR A 29 -3.63 2.87 9.26
CA TYR A 29 -3.51 1.69 8.41
C TYR A 29 -3.30 2.03 6.93
N TRP A 30 -3.21 3.31 6.56
CA TRP A 30 -2.94 3.70 5.17
C TRP A 30 -1.94 4.83 5.08
N ASP A 31 -1.11 4.77 4.04
CA ASP A 31 -0.03 5.70 3.76
C ASP A 31 0.02 5.97 2.25
N PHE A 32 0.22 7.22 1.85
CA PHE A 32 0.27 7.63 0.45
C PHE A 32 1.71 7.81 -0.02
N LYS A 33 2.02 7.32 -1.21
CA LYS A 33 3.30 7.62 -1.86
C LYS A 33 3.06 8.06 -3.28
N ARG A 34 3.70 9.14 -3.68
CA ARG A 34 3.58 9.64 -5.06
C ARG A 34 4.15 8.67 -6.10
N GLN A 35 5.25 7.99 -5.79
CA GLN A 35 6.00 7.14 -6.72
C GLN A 35 6.67 5.98 -5.96
N TRP A 36 7.14 4.98 -6.71
CA TRP A 36 7.86 3.85 -6.14
C TRP A 36 9.23 4.23 -5.60
N TYR A 37 9.67 3.49 -4.60
CA TYR A 37 10.97 3.63 -3.96
C TYR A 37 12.07 3.20 -4.93
N ASP A 38 13.03 4.11 -5.15
CA ASP A 38 14.24 3.76 -5.87
C ASP A 38 15.14 2.82 -5.03
N SER A 39 16.18 2.27 -5.66
CA SER A 39 17.09 1.33 -5.00
C SER A 39 17.85 1.91 -3.80
N SER A 40 17.99 3.24 -3.70
CA SER A 40 18.63 3.90 -2.54
C SER A 40 17.69 4.02 -1.35
N LYS A 41 16.37 3.93 -1.58
CA LYS A 41 15.31 4.03 -0.57
C LYS A 41 14.73 2.68 -0.16
N SER A 42 15.50 1.61 -0.32
CA SER A 42 15.06 0.27 0.06
C SER A 42 14.77 0.14 1.55
N ALA A 43 15.47 0.91 2.39
CA ALA A 43 15.22 0.93 3.83
C ALA A 43 13.86 1.58 4.16
N ASP A 44 13.49 2.63 3.44
CA ASP A 44 12.20 3.33 3.60
C ASP A 44 11.04 2.40 3.20
N LEU A 45 11.16 1.69 2.07
CA LEU A 45 10.17 0.68 1.68
C LEU A 45 9.98 -0.40 2.75
N LEU A 46 11.09 -0.90 3.32
CA LEU A 46 11.00 -1.90 4.40
C LEU A 46 10.32 -1.32 5.63
N HIS A 47 10.64 -0.08 6.00
CA HIS A 47 10.06 0.59 7.15
C HIS A 47 8.55 0.73 6.98
N ASP A 48 8.10 1.24 5.83
CA ASP A 48 6.68 1.46 5.56
C ASP A 48 5.91 0.12 5.58
N ILE A 49 6.46 -0.94 4.98
CA ILE A 49 5.86 -2.30 5.05
C ILE A 49 5.77 -2.80 6.50
N ILE A 50 6.82 -2.66 7.30
CA ILE A 50 6.82 -3.14 8.69
C ILE A 50 5.84 -2.33 9.54
N CYS A 51 5.78 -1.01 9.34
CA CYS A 51 4.83 -0.14 10.04
C CYS A 51 3.39 -0.52 9.70
N MET A 52 3.10 -0.79 8.42
CA MET A 52 1.78 -1.28 8.02
C MET A 52 1.50 -2.70 8.52
N ALA A 53 2.50 -3.59 8.59
CA ALA A 53 2.28 -4.95 9.09
C ALA A 53 2.05 -5.01 10.61
N ASN A 54 2.64 -4.09 11.36
CA ASN A 54 2.57 -4.03 12.83
C ASN A 54 1.60 -2.97 13.35
N ASN A 55 0.77 -2.39 12.48
CA ASN A 55 -0.21 -1.41 12.90
C ASN A 55 -1.23 -2.04 13.88
N LEU A 56 -1.84 -1.23 14.76
CA LEU A 56 -2.78 -1.71 15.77
C LEU A 56 -4.22 -1.86 15.23
N ALA A 57 -4.48 -1.37 14.03
CA ALA A 57 -5.77 -1.48 13.37
C ALA A 57 -5.99 -2.96 13.02
N ASN A 58 -7.10 -3.51 13.52
CA ASN A 58 -7.43 -4.92 13.35
C ASN A 58 -8.08 -5.19 11.98
N HIS A 59 -7.47 -4.70 10.90
CA HIS A 59 -7.91 -4.86 9.53
C HIS A 59 -6.77 -4.62 8.52
N ASP A 60 -7.07 -4.78 7.23
CA ASP A 60 -6.08 -4.65 6.15
C ASP A 60 -5.49 -3.23 6.07
N ALA A 61 -4.19 -3.16 5.80
CA ALA A 61 -3.43 -1.93 5.72
C ALA A 61 -2.84 -1.72 4.32
N TYR A 62 -2.72 -0.46 3.91
CA TYR A 62 -2.51 -0.08 2.52
C TYR A 62 -1.38 0.93 2.35
N ILE A 63 -0.44 0.63 1.46
CA ILE A 63 0.47 1.63 0.89
C ILE A 63 -0.04 1.94 -0.52
N ILE A 64 -0.56 3.14 -0.72
CA ILE A 64 -1.24 3.53 -1.96
C ILE A 64 -0.27 4.37 -2.80
N ILE A 65 0.24 3.77 -3.88
CA ILE A 65 1.22 4.39 -4.77
C ILE A 65 0.53 5.14 -5.92
N GLY A 66 1.00 6.35 -6.21
CA GLY A 66 0.40 7.24 -7.20
C GLY A 66 -0.50 8.33 -6.60
N VAL A 67 -0.33 8.64 -5.32
CA VAL A 67 -1.03 9.75 -4.64
C VAL A 67 0.00 10.63 -3.96
N ASP A 68 -0.04 11.93 -4.23
CA ASP A 68 0.83 12.90 -3.58
C ASP A 68 0.39 13.11 -2.11
N ASP A 69 1.32 12.99 -1.17
CA ASP A 69 1.08 13.07 0.28
C ASP A 69 0.80 14.51 0.76
N ALA A 70 1.24 15.52 0.00
CA ALA A 70 1.07 16.93 0.38
C ALA A 70 -0.25 17.53 -0.13
N ASN A 71 -0.74 17.07 -1.29
CA ASN A 71 -1.94 17.64 -1.92
C ASN A 71 -2.99 16.60 -2.36
N PHE A 72 -2.74 15.30 -2.14
CA PHE A 72 -3.64 14.18 -2.44
C PHE A 72 -4.04 14.08 -3.91
N SER A 73 -3.26 14.68 -4.82
CA SER A 73 -3.48 14.54 -6.25
C SER A 73 -2.99 13.20 -6.77
N LEU A 74 -3.70 12.67 -7.76
CA LEU A 74 -3.33 11.44 -8.45
C LEU A 74 -2.13 11.67 -9.37
N TYR A 75 -1.17 10.75 -9.32
CA TYR A 75 0.04 10.74 -10.12
C TYR A 75 0.14 9.41 -10.88
N ASP A 76 0.37 9.49 -12.20
CA ASP A 76 0.50 8.30 -13.03
C ASP A 76 1.85 7.61 -12.80
N VAL A 77 1.79 6.32 -12.46
CA VAL A 77 2.94 5.47 -12.14
C VAL A 77 3.20 4.41 -13.22
N VAL A 78 2.49 4.45 -14.35
CA VAL A 78 2.66 3.50 -15.47
C VAL A 78 4.09 3.53 -16.00
N ALA A 79 4.69 4.72 -16.12
CA ALA A 79 6.05 4.92 -16.62
C ALA A 79 7.12 5.03 -15.52
N ASP A 80 6.77 4.72 -14.27
CA ASP A 80 7.72 4.77 -13.16
C ASP A 80 8.81 3.69 -13.33
N GLN A 81 10.05 4.14 -13.48
CA GLN A 81 11.22 3.27 -13.68
C GLN A 81 11.49 2.37 -12.47
N ASN A 82 11.05 2.80 -11.29
CA ASN A 82 11.22 2.09 -10.03
C ASN A 82 10.03 1.17 -9.73
N ARG A 83 9.03 1.07 -10.61
CA ARG A 83 7.83 0.24 -10.38
C ARG A 83 8.21 -1.21 -10.05
N ILE A 84 7.77 -1.65 -8.88
CA ILE A 84 8.04 -2.98 -8.34
C ILE A 84 6.78 -3.84 -8.54
N ASN A 85 6.97 -5.09 -8.97
CA ASN A 85 5.88 -6.06 -9.06
C ASN A 85 5.90 -6.98 -7.84
N THR A 86 4.85 -7.80 -7.67
CA THR A 86 4.72 -8.73 -6.54
C THR A 86 5.94 -9.62 -6.36
N GLN A 87 6.52 -10.16 -7.44
CA GLN A 87 7.70 -11.01 -7.36
C GLN A 87 8.89 -10.29 -6.74
N LYS A 88 9.19 -9.06 -7.20
CA LYS A 88 10.28 -8.27 -6.66
C LYS A 88 10.05 -7.85 -5.20
N ILE A 89 8.80 -7.59 -4.78
CA ILE A 89 8.47 -7.31 -3.37
C ILE A 89 8.74 -8.57 -2.51
N VAL A 90 8.31 -9.74 -2.99
CA VAL A 90 8.54 -11.01 -2.30
C VAL A 90 10.04 -11.30 -2.17
N ASP A 91 10.81 -11.12 -3.25
CA ASP A 91 12.26 -11.33 -3.23
C ASP A 91 12.95 -10.32 -2.32
N PHE A 92 12.49 -9.06 -2.33
CA PHE A 92 12.98 -8.01 -1.44
C PHE A 92 12.81 -8.37 0.04
N LEU A 93 11.64 -8.89 0.42
CA LEU A 93 11.35 -9.28 1.81
C LEU A 93 12.13 -10.53 2.23
N LYS A 94 12.25 -11.54 1.36
CA LYS A 94 13.00 -12.77 1.64
C LYS A 94 14.49 -12.55 1.90
N ASP A 95 15.07 -11.52 1.31
CA ASP A 95 16.47 -11.15 1.49
C ASP A 95 16.75 -10.52 2.87
N LYS A 96 15.72 -10.08 3.61
CA LYS A 96 15.89 -9.43 4.91
C LYS A 96 15.93 -10.46 6.03
N LYS A 97 16.89 -10.28 6.94
CA LYS A 97 16.97 -11.05 8.18
C LYS A 97 16.04 -10.42 9.21
N PHE A 98 15.03 -11.16 9.65
CA PHE A 98 14.14 -10.69 10.71
C PHE A 98 14.59 -11.26 12.06
N ALA A 99 14.35 -10.49 13.13
CA ALA A 99 14.64 -10.96 14.48
C ALA A 99 13.69 -12.11 14.82
N GLY A 100 14.22 -13.33 14.92
CA GLY A 100 13.43 -14.55 15.13
C GLY A 100 13.75 -15.67 14.13
N ASP A 101 14.48 -15.37 13.05
CA ASP A 101 15.07 -16.40 12.20
C ASP A 101 16.18 -17.13 12.99
N ILE A 102 15.93 -18.39 13.35
CA ILE A 102 16.90 -19.31 13.99
C ILE A 102 17.81 -19.92 12.93
#